data_AF-A0A1I4A894-F1
#
_entry.id   AF-A0A1I4A894-F1
#
_cell.length_a   1.000
_cell.length_b   1.000
_cell.length_c   1.000
_cell.angle_alpha   90.00
_cell.angle_beta   90.00
_cell.angle_gamma   90.00
#
_symmetry.space_group_name_H-M   'P 1'
#
loop_
_entity.id
_entity.type
_entity.pdbx_description
1 polymer ?
#
loop_
_entity_poly.entity_id
_entity_poly.type
_entity_poly.pdbx_seq_one_letter_code
_entity_poly.pdbx_strand_id
1 'polypeptide(L)'
;MALFGRRPRPEAEARRRVEAWARAAGGFGPDTAMTVSEIVCADPACPGFETVILVLAPGRPTRAVKVAGAVDALDEATVAAAVSAGA
;
A
#
# COMPACT_ATOMS: atom_id res chain seq x y z
N MET A 1 -1.81 -11.98 -28.52
CA MET A 1 -2.85 -10.94 -28.33
C MET A 1 -3.04 -10.76 -26.84
N ALA A 2 -2.79 -9.56 -26.31
CA ALA A 2 -2.42 -9.31 -24.92
C ALA A 2 -3.51 -9.71 -23.90
N LEU A 3 -3.33 -10.87 -23.26
CA LEU A 3 -4.09 -11.33 -22.10
C LEU A 3 -3.36 -10.90 -20.82
N PHE A 4 -3.43 -9.62 -20.48
CA PHE A 4 -3.10 -9.15 -19.14
C PHE A 4 -4.38 -8.59 -18.55
N GLY A 5 -5.06 -9.40 -17.73
CA GLY A 5 -6.24 -9.01 -16.97
C GLY A 5 -5.89 -7.87 -16.02
N ARG A 6 -5.95 -6.63 -16.52
CA ARG A 6 -5.89 -5.44 -15.67
C ARG A 6 -7.15 -5.44 -14.83
N ARG A 7 -6.98 -5.71 -13.55
CA ARG A 7 -8.00 -5.43 -12.55
C ARG A 7 -8.38 -3.95 -12.65
N PRO A 8 -9.68 -3.59 -12.59
CA PRO A 8 -10.10 -2.20 -12.54
C PRO A 8 -9.39 -1.49 -11.38
N ARG A 9 -9.10 -0.20 -11.58
CA ARG A 9 -8.39 0.61 -10.60
C ARG A 9 -9.11 0.52 -9.25
N PRO A 10 -8.41 0.25 -8.13
CA PRO A 10 -9.04 0.20 -6.82
C PRO A 10 -9.84 1.47 -6.53
N GLU A 11 -11.04 1.31 -5.97
CA GLU A 11 -11.90 2.42 -5.58
C GLU A 11 -11.18 3.41 -4.67
N ALA A 12 -11.55 4.69 -4.80
CA ALA A 12 -10.95 5.76 -4.02
C ALA A 12 -11.11 5.53 -2.51
N GLU A 13 -12.22 4.93 -2.07
CA GLU A 13 -12.48 4.61 -0.66
C GLU A 13 -11.53 3.56 -0.11
N ALA A 14 -11.29 2.47 -0.85
CA ALA A 14 -10.36 1.42 -0.43
C ALA A 14 -8.93 1.98 -0.25
N ARG A 15 -8.49 2.86 -1.15
CA ARG A 15 -7.19 3.54 -1.03
C ARG A 15 -7.12 4.46 0.18
N ARG A 16 -8.16 5.26 0.41
CA ARG A 16 -8.24 6.17 1.59
C ARG A 16 -8.21 5.40 2.90
N ARG A 17 -8.87 4.24 2.94
CA ARG A 17 -8.88 3.35 4.11
C ARG A 17 -7.48 2.80 4.41
N VAL A 18 -6.77 2.30 3.40
CA VAL A 18 -5.37 1.84 3.55
C VAL A 18 -4.44 2.98 3.96
N GLU A 19 -4.61 4.17 3.40
CA GLU A 19 -3.84 5.36 3.80
C GLU A 19 -4.07 5.72 5.28
N ALA A 20 -5.33 5.68 5.74
CA ALA A 20 -5.68 5.97 7.12
C ALA A 20 -5.04 4.97 8.11
N TRP A 21 -5.12 3.67 7.80
CA TRP A 21 -4.47 2.63 8.60
C TRP A 21 -2.95 2.80 8.65
N ALA A 22 -2.33 3.09 7.51
CA ALA A 22 -0.89 3.30 7.44
C ALA A 22 -0.44 4.55 8.21
N ARG A 23 -1.23 5.64 8.14
CA ARG A 23 -0.99 6.86 8.90
C ARG A 23 -1.06 6.60 10.40
N ALA A 24 -2.10 5.89 10.85
CA ALA A 24 -2.28 5.53 12.26
C ALA A 24 -1.14 4.63 12.77
N ALA A 25 -0.79 3.58 12.03
CA ALA A 25 0.25 2.62 12.43
C ALA A 25 1.66 3.24 12.48
N GLY A 26 1.97 4.16 11.56
CA GLY A 26 3.28 4.82 11.50
C GLY A 26 3.40 6.09 12.34
N GLY A 27 2.31 6.56 12.98
CA GLY A 27 2.28 7.83 13.70
C GLY A 27 2.57 9.03 12.80
N PHE A 28 2.21 8.96 11.51
CA PHE A 28 2.54 10.01 10.55
C PHE A 28 1.64 11.23 10.72
N GLY A 29 2.25 12.41 10.86
CA GLY A 29 1.54 13.69 10.96
C GLY A 29 0.85 14.11 9.65
N PRO A 30 0.04 15.19 9.68
CA PRO A 30 -0.70 15.68 8.51
C PRO A 30 0.22 16.13 7.36
N ASP A 31 1.46 16.54 7.67
CA ASP A 31 2.44 16.97 6.66
C ASP A 31 3.07 15.80 5.89
N THR A 32 2.84 14.56 6.33
CA THR A 32 3.33 13.37 5.61
C THR A 32 2.38 13.05 4.46
N ALA A 33 2.85 13.28 3.24
CA ALA A 33 2.15 12.87 2.04
C ALA A 33 2.29 11.36 1.85
N MET A 34 1.18 10.71 1.47
CA MET A 34 1.13 9.27 1.24
C MET A 34 0.43 8.98 -0.09
N THR A 35 0.90 7.96 -0.81
CA THR A 35 0.19 7.47 -2.00
C THR A 35 0.03 5.97 -1.94
N VAL A 36 -1.19 5.48 -2.17
CA VAL A 36 -1.51 4.05 -2.20
C VAL A 36 -1.73 3.60 -3.65
N SER A 37 -0.92 2.65 -4.09
CA SER A 37 -0.96 2.08 -5.44
C SER A 37 -1.01 0.56 -5.37
N GLU A 38 -1.76 -0.05 -6.28
CA GLU A 38 -1.73 -1.50 -6.50
C GLU A 38 -0.87 -1.79 -7.72
N ILE A 39 -0.02 -2.81 -7.62
CA ILE A 39 0.78 -3.30 -8.75
C ILE A 39 0.68 -4.81 -8.85
N VAL A 40 0.96 -5.32 -10.05
CA VAL A 40 1.11 -6.76 -10.26
C VAL A 40 2.42 -7.20 -9.62
N CYS A 41 2.31 -8.17 -8.73
CA CYS A 41 3.44 -8.77 -8.06
C CYS A 41 4.03 -9.84 -8.98
N ALA A 42 5.28 -9.66 -9.41
CA ALA A 42 5.94 -10.59 -10.34
C ALA A 42 6.49 -11.86 -9.68
N ASP A 43 6.40 -11.95 -8.34
CA ASP A 43 6.91 -13.07 -7.57
C ASP A 43 5.92 -14.26 -7.62
N PRO A 44 6.36 -15.48 -8.01
CA PRO A 44 5.51 -16.68 -8.03
C PRO A 44 4.91 -17.07 -6.68
N ALA A 45 5.52 -16.67 -5.56
CA ALA A 45 5.02 -16.92 -4.21
C ALA A 45 3.95 -15.90 -3.78
N CYS A 46 3.76 -14.84 -4.56
CA CYS A 46 2.83 -13.76 -4.27
C CYS A 46 1.44 -14.07 -4.86
N PRO A 47 0.34 -13.66 -4.21
CA PRO A 47 -1.02 -13.90 -4.70
C PRO A 47 -1.39 -13.13 -5.99
N GLY A 48 -0.41 -12.56 -6.70
CA GLY A 48 -0.55 -11.86 -7.98
C GLY A 48 -0.60 -10.33 -7.87
N PHE A 49 -0.96 -9.78 -6.71
CA PHE A 49 -1.01 -8.34 -6.48
C PHE A 49 -0.28 -7.94 -5.20
N GLU A 50 0.37 -6.79 -5.23
CA GLU A 50 0.89 -6.13 -4.03
C GLU A 50 0.44 -4.66 -4.01
N THR A 51 0.19 -4.18 -2.80
CA THR A 51 -0.12 -2.78 -2.53
C THR A 51 1.14 -2.08 -2.06
N VAL A 52 1.49 -0.99 -2.73
CA VAL A 52 2.63 -0.12 -2.39
C VAL A 52 2.09 1.17 -1.78
N ILE A 53 2.50 1.44 -0.55
CA ILE A 53 2.24 2.69 0.16
C ILE A 53 3.53 3.49 0.15
N LEU A 54 3.56 4.56 -0.64
CA LEU A 54 4.68 5.49 -0.66
C LEU A 54 4.48 6.52 0.45
N VAL A 55 5.49 6.69 1.29
CA VAL A 55 5.50 7.64 2.41
C VAL A 55 6.55 8.71 2.15
N LEU A 56 6.10 9.96 2.09
CA LEU A 56 6.92 11.14 1.83
C LEU A 56 6.87 12.04 3.08
N ALA A 57 7.60 11.63 4.12
CA ALA A 57 7.71 12.41 5.34
C ALA A 57 8.74 13.54 5.16
N PRO A 58 8.41 14.80 5.53
CA PRO A 58 9.34 15.92 5.40
C PRO A 58 10.67 15.66 6.10
N GLY A 59 11.78 15.96 5.43
CA GLY A 59 13.13 15.77 5.98
C GLY A 59 13.56 14.31 6.17
N ARG A 60 12.78 13.33 5.68
CA ARG A 60 13.11 11.91 5.73
C ARG A 60 13.22 11.34 4.30
N PRO A 61 14.05 10.29 4.09
CA PRO A 61 14.04 9.57 2.83
C PRO A 61 12.66 9.01 2.50
N THR A 62 12.28 9.06 1.22
CA THR A 62 11.05 8.42 0.73
C THR A 62 11.09 6.93 1.03
N ARG A 63 9.99 6.40 1.56
CA ARG A 63 9.87 4.99 1.92
C ARG A 63 8.72 4.34 1.16
N ALA A 64 8.97 3.17 0.57
CA ALA A 64 7.94 2.32 0.01
C ALA A 64 7.64 1.17 0.98
N VAL A 65 6.39 1.09 1.44
CA VAL A 65 5.89 -0.04 2.22
C VAL A 65 5.15 -0.96 1.26
N LYS A 66 5.61 -2.20 1.16
CA LYS A 66 4.98 -3.23 0.33
C LYS A 66 4.11 -4.12 1.21
N VAL A 67 2.87 -4.30 0.80
CA VAL A 67 1.89 -5.16 1.45
C VAL A 67 1.41 -6.17 0.42
N ALA A 68 1.58 -7.46 0.71
CA ALA A 68 1.08 -8.51 -0.18
C ALA A 68 -0.45 -8.46 -0.23
N GLY A 69 -1.02 -8.46 -1.45
CA GLY A 69 -2.46 -8.41 -1.66
C GLY A 69 -2.95 -7.16 -2.37
N ALA A 70 -4.16 -7.30 -2.89
CA ALA A 70 -4.94 -6.23 -3.52
C ALA A 70 -5.46 -5.22 -2.48
N VAL A 71 -5.57 -3.95 -2.85
CA VAL A 71 -5.89 -2.82 -1.94
C VAL A 71 -7.20 -3.02 -1.16
N ASP A 72 -8.20 -3.63 -1.77
CA ASP A 72 -9.51 -3.91 -1.16
C ASP A 72 -9.53 -5.16 -0.28
N ALA A 73 -8.60 -6.09 -0.50
CA ALA A 73 -8.44 -7.31 0.27
C ALA A 73 -7.57 -7.10 1.52
N LEU A 74 -6.95 -5.93 1.67
CA LEU A 74 -6.17 -5.60 2.86
C LEU A 74 -7.05 -5.29 4.06
N ASP A 75 -6.59 -5.73 5.22
CA ASP A 75 -7.10 -5.33 6.52
C ASP A 75 -6.12 -4.41 7.27
N GLU A 76 -6.63 -3.80 8.34
CA GLU A 76 -5.87 -2.87 9.18
C GLU A 76 -4.63 -3.52 9.80
N ALA A 77 -4.77 -4.75 10.31
CA ALA A 77 -3.69 -5.45 11.01
C ALA A 77 -2.51 -5.75 10.07
N THR A 78 -2.80 -6.18 8.84
CA THR A 78 -1.81 -6.46 7.81
C THR A 78 -1.07 -5.20 7.39
N VAL A 79 -1.81 -4.10 7.19
CA VAL A 79 -1.20 -2.80 6.85
C VAL A 79 -0.34 -2.29 8.00
N ALA A 80 -0.82 -2.37 9.23
CA ALA A 80 -0.07 -1.94 10.41
C ALA A 80 1.23 -2.74 10.57
N ALA A 81 1.14 -4.07 10.46
CA ALA A 81 2.31 -4.95 10.53
C ALA A 81 3.36 -4.59 9.46
N ALA A 82 2.94 -4.35 8.21
CA ALA A 82 3.86 -3.97 7.14
C ALA A 82 4.51 -2.60 7.37
N VAL A 83 3.76 -1.63 7.90
CA VAL A 83 4.28 -0.30 8.23
C VAL A 83 5.33 -0.39 9.35
N SER A 84 5.09 -1.20 10.38
CA SER A 84 6.04 -1.43 11.48
C SER A 84 7.26 -2.25 11.05
N ALA A 85 7.11 -3.23 10.15
CA ALA A 85 8.18 -4.13 9.75
C ALA A 85 9.26 -3.47 8.88
N GLY A 86 8.93 -2.41 8.14
CA GLY A 86 9.92 -1.66 7.36
C GLY A 86 10.31 -0.31 7.96
N ALA A 87 9.90 -0.01 9.21
CA ALA A 87 10.24 1.23 9.91
C ALA A 87 11.74 1.28 10.28
#